data_AF-A0A538CDM2-F1
#
_entry.id   AF-A0A538CDM2-F1
#
_cell.length_a   1.000
_cell.length_b   1.000
_cell.length_c   1.000
_cell.angle_alpha   90.00
_cell.angle_beta   90.00
_cell.angle_gamma   90.00
#
_symmetry.space_group_name_H-M   'P 1'
#
loop_
_entity.id
_entity.type
_entity.pdbx_description
1 polymer ?
#
loop_
_entity_poly.entity_id
_entity_poly.type
_entity_poly.pdbx_seq_one_letter_code
_entity_poly.pdbx_strand_id
1 'polypeptide(L)'
;MSSIDKGCLPDYPEYNFTEWSIPEMDRPFGYLDENNDPGPCIRQDRTEIPRWQEESIVASARDLSYPTVRVEVIIGGLDSTPAPYQAGDYRDALQLDPSNHFTWTLVPDMHHTIQGSPSGLNALEVALLGSL
;
A
#
# COMPACT_ATOMS: atom_id res chain seq x y z
N MET A 1 5.29 -11.82 -3.63
CA MET A 1 6.02 -10.55 -3.63
C MET A 1 5.19 -9.55 -2.88
N SER A 2 5.78 -8.40 -2.67
CA SER A 2 5.47 -7.42 -1.68
C SER A 2 5.17 -6.09 -2.39
N SER A 3 4.39 -5.18 -1.82
CA SER A 3 4.14 -3.91 -2.53
C SER A 3 5.43 -3.09 -2.71
N ILE A 4 6.39 -3.22 -1.80
CA ILE A 4 7.67 -2.49 -1.86
C ILE A 4 8.62 -3.06 -2.92
N ASP A 5 8.83 -4.38 -2.99
CA ASP A 5 9.66 -4.98 -4.05
C ASP A 5 9.03 -4.76 -5.44
N LYS A 6 7.69 -4.77 -5.55
CA LYS A 6 7.01 -4.38 -6.78
C LYS A 6 7.24 -2.91 -7.14
N GLY A 7 7.16 -1.99 -6.19
CA GLY A 7 7.30 -0.56 -6.46
C GLY A 7 8.74 -0.07 -6.67
N CYS A 8 9.73 -0.79 -6.11
CA CYS A 8 11.16 -0.49 -6.24
C CYS A 8 11.81 -1.17 -7.46
N LEU A 9 11.18 -2.18 -8.06
CA LEU A 9 11.70 -2.89 -9.22
C LEU A 9 10.92 -2.54 -10.49
N PRO A 10 11.60 -2.45 -11.64
CA PRO A 10 10.97 -1.98 -12.88
C PRO A 10 9.99 -2.98 -13.52
N ASP A 11 9.81 -4.16 -12.94
CA ASP A 11 8.99 -5.24 -13.52
C ASP A 11 7.47 -4.99 -13.35
N TYR A 12 7.08 -4.07 -12.46
CA TYR A 12 5.67 -3.80 -12.09
C TYR A 12 5.36 -2.31 -12.28
N PRO A 13 5.21 -1.85 -13.54
CA PRO A 13 5.09 -0.43 -13.86
C PRO A 13 3.92 0.26 -13.15
N GLU A 14 2.86 -0.47 -12.84
CA GLU A 14 1.69 0.01 -12.11
C GLU A 14 1.94 0.23 -10.60
N TYR A 15 3.02 -0.32 -10.07
CA TYR A 15 3.46 -0.12 -8.68
C TYR A 15 4.56 0.94 -8.55
N ASN A 16 5.13 1.41 -9.68
CA ASN A 16 6.31 2.27 -9.69
C ASN A 16 6.13 3.50 -8.78
N PHE A 17 7.03 3.61 -7.81
CA PHE A 17 7.14 4.82 -7.01
C PHE A 17 7.58 6.00 -7.88
N THR A 18 7.08 7.19 -7.54
CA THR A 18 7.56 8.42 -8.17
C THR A 18 9.01 8.68 -7.77
N GLU A 19 9.74 9.47 -8.54
CA GLU A 19 11.12 9.89 -8.22
C GLU A 19 11.24 10.45 -6.78
N TRP A 20 10.21 11.16 -6.31
CA TRP A 20 10.15 11.71 -4.95
C TRP A 20 9.87 10.67 -3.87
N SER A 21 9.20 9.56 -4.22
CA SER A 21 8.81 8.51 -3.28
C SER A 21 9.87 7.45 -3.10
N ILE A 22 10.72 7.23 -4.11
CA ILE A 22 11.78 6.19 -4.07
C ILE A 22 12.70 6.39 -2.86
N PRO A 23 13.24 7.60 -2.58
CA PRO A 23 14.10 7.76 -1.41
C PRO A 23 13.38 7.53 -0.07
N GLU A 24 12.10 7.88 0.01
CA GLU A 24 11.30 7.65 1.21
C GLU A 24 11.10 6.16 1.50
N MET A 25 11.19 5.29 0.49
CA MET A 25 11.12 3.84 0.68
C MET A 25 12.43 3.27 1.23
N ASP A 26 13.55 3.94 0.98
CA ASP A 26 14.87 3.51 1.44
C ASP A 26 15.18 3.98 2.88
N ARG A 27 14.64 5.13 3.31
CA ARG A 27 14.86 5.69 4.65
C ARG A 27 14.50 4.76 5.83
N PRO A 28 13.36 4.04 5.81
CA PRO A 28 13.02 3.08 6.88
C PRO A 28 14.06 1.98 7.07
N PHE A 29 14.87 1.69 6.04
CA PHE A 29 15.91 0.67 6.08
C PHE A 29 17.30 1.22 6.45
N GLY A 30 17.39 2.52 6.76
CA GLY A 30 18.61 3.19 7.24
C GLY A 30 19.35 4.02 6.18
N TYR A 31 18.84 4.09 4.95
CA TYR A 31 19.45 4.83 3.84
C TYR A 31 18.98 6.28 3.83
N LEU A 32 19.69 7.14 4.57
CA LEU A 32 19.28 8.54 4.79
C LEU A 32 19.99 9.57 3.89
N ASP A 33 21.05 9.17 3.19
CA ASP A 33 21.88 10.05 2.35
C ASP A 33 21.86 9.54 0.90
N GLU A 34 20.95 10.08 0.11
CA GLU A 34 20.70 9.63 -1.26
C GLU A 34 21.93 9.79 -2.18
N ASN A 35 22.85 10.70 -1.86
CA ASN A 35 24.01 10.98 -2.70
C ASN A 35 25.17 10.02 -2.46
N ASN A 36 25.36 9.59 -1.20
CA ASN A 36 26.48 8.73 -0.80
C ASN A 36 26.07 7.28 -0.54
N ASP A 37 24.82 7.07 -0.13
CA ASP A 37 24.21 5.77 0.09
C ASP A 37 22.74 5.78 -0.38
N PRO A 38 22.51 5.74 -1.72
CA PRO A 38 21.19 5.90 -2.32
C PRO A 38 20.13 4.91 -1.87
N GLY A 39 20.51 3.84 -1.17
CA GLY A 39 19.59 2.77 -0.82
C GLY A 39 19.19 1.88 -2.00
N PRO A 40 18.60 0.72 -1.70
CA PRO A 40 18.33 -0.31 -2.67
C PRO A 40 17.14 -0.04 -3.60
N CYS A 41 16.17 0.77 -3.20
CA CYS A 41 15.05 1.15 -4.06
C CYS A 41 15.57 2.05 -5.19
N ILE A 42 16.39 3.06 -4.87
CA ILE A 42 17.07 3.90 -5.90
C ILE A 42 17.94 3.03 -6.82
N ARG A 43 18.69 2.09 -6.24
CA ARG A 43 19.57 1.19 -7.02
C ARG A 43 18.81 0.08 -7.76
N GLN A 44 17.51 -0.08 -7.53
CA GLN A 44 16.70 -1.22 -8.01
C GLN A 44 17.36 -2.57 -7.68
N ASP A 45 17.91 -2.69 -6.47
CA ASP A 45 18.74 -3.81 -6.02
C ASP A 45 17.88 -5.02 -5.63
N ARG A 46 17.85 -6.03 -6.50
CA ARG A 46 17.09 -7.27 -6.28
C ARG A 46 17.60 -8.12 -5.12
N THR A 47 18.83 -7.89 -4.63
CA THR A 47 19.36 -8.66 -3.51
C THR A 47 18.69 -8.28 -2.18
N GLU A 48 17.99 -7.15 -2.12
CA GLU A 48 17.22 -6.70 -0.95
C GLU A 48 15.79 -7.24 -0.92
N ILE A 49 15.33 -7.96 -1.95
CA ILE A 49 14.00 -8.59 -1.97
C ILE A 49 13.72 -9.40 -0.68
N PRO A 50 14.64 -10.26 -0.18
CA PRO A 50 14.41 -10.99 1.05
C PRO A 50 14.17 -10.06 2.25
N ARG A 51 14.97 -9.01 2.40
CA ARG A 51 14.86 -8.04 3.50
C ARG A 51 13.57 -7.24 3.41
N TRP A 52 13.22 -6.76 2.21
CA TRP A 52 11.94 -6.10 1.95
C TRP A 52 10.75 -6.98 2.32
N GLN A 53 10.81 -8.26 1.97
CA GLN A 53 9.76 -9.22 2.33
C GLN A 53 9.74 -9.57 3.83
N GLU A 54 10.86 -9.48 4.53
CA GLU A 54 10.93 -9.77 5.96
C GLU A 54 10.53 -8.57 6.83
N GLU A 55 11.02 -7.38 6.51
CA GLU A 55 10.95 -6.20 7.39
C GLU A 55 9.84 -5.22 7.01
N SER A 56 9.30 -5.27 5.78
CA SER A 56 8.31 -4.29 5.35
C SER A 56 6.89 -4.69 5.71
N ILE A 57 6.26 -3.87 6.56
CA ILE A 57 4.82 -3.93 6.80
C ILE A 57 3.99 -3.60 5.55
N VAL A 58 4.60 -2.85 4.62
CA VAL A 58 3.98 -2.46 3.34
C VAL A 58 3.85 -3.66 2.41
N ALA A 59 4.46 -4.81 2.74
CA ALA A 59 4.87 -5.68 1.67
C ALA A 59 4.83 -7.20 1.95
N SER A 60 5.08 -7.74 3.13
CA SER A 60 4.68 -9.14 3.36
C SER A 60 3.35 -9.18 4.06
N ALA A 61 2.29 -9.15 3.26
CA ALA A 61 0.93 -9.44 3.71
C ALA A 61 0.76 -10.90 4.23
N ARG A 62 1.84 -11.51 4.73
CA ARG A 62 1.96 -12.87 5.22
C ARG A 62 1.32 -13.07 6.59
N ASP A 63 1.09 -11.98 7.34
CA ASP A 63 0.54 -12.05 8.70
C ASP A 63 -0.63 -11.08 8.93
N LEU A 64 -1.42 -10.79 7.89
CA LEU A 64 -2.63 -9.96 8.04
C LEU A 64 -3.80 -10.79 8.60
N SER A 65 -3.78 -11.02 9.91
CA SER A 65 -4.90 -11.61 10.64
C SER A 65 -5.38 -10.63 11.70
N TYR A 66 -6.60 -10.16 11.53
CA TYR A 66 -7.27 -9.20 12.40
C TYR A 66 -8.69 -9.66 12.74
N PRO A 67 -8.85 -10.82 13.41
CA PRO A 67 -10.16 -11.45 13.65
C PRO A 67 -11.09 -10.62 14.56
N THR A 68 -10.55 -9.65 15.27
CA THR A 68 -11.29 -8.81 16.22
C THR A 68 -11.43 -7.37 15.77
N VAL A 69 -10.97 -7.02 14.56
CA VAL A 69 -11.08 -5.65 14.04
C VAL A 69 -11.84 -5.67 12.71
N ARG A 70 -12.49 -4.55 12.41
CA ARG A 70 -13.01 -4.31 11.07
C ARG A 70 -11.94 -3.62 10.24
N VAL A 71 -11.66 -4.15 9.06
CA VAL A 71 -10.76 -3.53 8.09
C VAL A 71 -11.59 -2.95 6.96
N GLU A 72 -11.62 -1.63 6.87
CA GLU A 72 -12.32 -0.87 5.83
C GLU A 72 -11.30 -0.29 4.87
N VAL A 73 -11.37 -0.66 3.59
CA VAL A 73 -10.51 -0.09 2.53
C VAL A 73 -11.37 0.72 1.57
N ILE A 74 -11.07 2.01 1.44
CA ILE A 74 -11.76 2.94 0.56
C ILE A 74 -10.79 3.39 -0.54
N ILE A 75 -11.13 3.13 -1.80
CA ILE A 75 -10.29 3.42 -2.96
C ILE A 75 -11.01 4.37 -3.91
N GLY A 76 -10.25 5.32 -4.45
CA GLY A 76 -10.74 6.26 -5.45
C GLY A 76 -10.73 5.65 -6.85
N GLY A 77 -11.85 5.74 -7.56
CA GLY A 77 -11.96 5.26 -8.94
C GLY A 77 -11.19 6.12 -9.95
N LEU A 78 -10.80 7.33 -9.58
CA LEU A 78 -9.95 8.24 -10.36
C LEU A 78 -8.52 8.32 -9.81
N ASP A 79 -8.16 7.47 -8.84
CA ASP A 79 -6.79 7.37 -8.35
C ASP A 79 -5.93 6.62 -9.38
N SER A 80 -5.00 7.34 -10.00
CA SER A 80 -4.04 6.80 -10.97
C SER A 80 -2.64 6.59 -10.40
N THR A 81 -2.48 6.71 -9.08
CA THR A 81 -1.21 6.45 -8.39
C THR A 81 -1.02 4.93 -8.21
N PRO A 82 0.13 4.47 -7.67
CA PRO A 82 0.30 3.07 -7.27
C PRO A 82 -0.63 2.59 -6.16
N ALA A 83 -1.24 3.50 -5.38
CA ALA A 83 -1.96 3.15 -4.15
C ALA A 83 -3.10 2.13 -4.34
N PRO A 84 -3.95 2.20 -5.39
CA PRO A 84 -4.99 1.20 -5.63
C PRO A 84 -4.45 -0.22 -5.85
N TYR A 85 -3.29 -0.35 -6.51
CA TYR A 85 -2.66 -1.65 -6.74
C TYR A 85 -2.12 -2.22 -5.42
N GLN A 86 -1.45 -1.40 -4.62
CA GLN A 86 -0.98 -1.79 -3.29
C GLN A 86 -2.16 -2.19 -2.37
N ALA A 87 -3.26 -1.43 -2.40
CA ALA A 87 -4.46 -1.79 -1.67
C ALA A 87 -5.08 -3.11 -2.15
N GLY A 88 -4.97 -3.42 -3.44
CA GLY A 88 -5.36 -4.71 -4.01
C GLY A 88 -4.57 -5.88 -3.41
N ASP A 89 -3.25 -5.73 -3.24
CA ASP A 89 -2.42 -6.73 -2.56
C ASP A 89 -2.86 -6.93 -1.09
N TYR A 90 -3.17 -5.85 -0.38
CA TYR A 90 -3.71 -5.93 0.99
C TYR A 90 -5.05 -6.67 1.05
N ARG A 91 -5.98 -6.34 0.13
CA ARG A 91 -7.27 -7.03 0.01
C ARG A 91 -7.06 -8.53 -0.18
N ASP A 92 -6.27 -8.91 -1.18
CA ASP A 92 -6.11 -10.32 -1.56
C ASP A 92 -5.48 -11.13 -0.43
N ALA A 93 -4.58 -10.53 0.35
CA ALA A 93 -4.01 -11.16 1.53
C ALA A 93 -4.96 -11.27 2.72
N LEU A 94 -5.72 -10.21 3.03
CA LEU A 94 -6.73 -10.25 4.09
C LEU A 94 -7.80 -11.31 3.81
N GLN A 95 -8.11 -11.57 2.55
CA GLN A 95 -9.08 -12.60 2.14
C GLN A 95 -8.56 -14.04 2.32
N LEU A 96 -7.26 -14.26 2.55
CA LEU A 96 -6.72 -15.61 2.81
C LEU A 96 -7.15 -16.16 4.18
N ASP A 97 -7.39 -15.27 5.15
CA ASP A 97 -7.92 -15.63 6.46
C ASP A 97 -9.41 -15.22 6.54
N PRO A 98 -10.35 -16.18 6.47
CA PRO A 98 -11.79 -15.87 6.47
C PRO A 98 -12.30 -15.32 7.82
N SER A 99 -11.48 -15.32 8.87
CA SER A 99 -11.83 -14.67 10.14
C SER A 99 -11.73 -13.14 10.07
N ASN A 100 -11.08 -12.60 9.03
CA ASN A 100 -10.99 -11.16 8.82
C ASN A 100 -12.34 -10.55 8.42
N HIS A 101 -12.75 -9.51 9.14
CA HIS A 101 -13.93 -8.72 8.80
C HIS A 101 -13.51 -7.57 7.87
N PHE A 102 -13.50 -7.86 6.57
CA PHE A 102 -12.98 -6.97 5.56
C PHE A 102 -14.06 -6.42 4.62
N THR A 103 -14.03 -5.12 4.38
CA THR A 103 -14.89 -4.42 3.41
C THR A 103 -14.04 -3.64 2.42
N TRP A 104 -14.41 -3.72 1.14
CA TRP A 104 -13.82 -2.94 0.06
C TRP A 104 -14.85 -1.98 -0.54
N THR A 105 -14.55 -0.69 -0.50
CA THR A 105 -15.40 0.37 -1.05
C THR A 105 -14.66 1.10 -2.17
N LEU A 106 -15.23 1.06 -3.38
CA LEU A 106 -14.78 1.88 -4.51
C LEU A 106 -15.64 3.14 -4.60
N VAL A 107 -15.02 4.31 -4.60
CA VAL A 107 -15.67 5.61 -4.77
C VAL A 107 -15.35 6.14 -6.17
N PRO A 108 -16.27 6.02 -7.16
CA PRO A 108 -15.93 6.18 -8.58
C PRO A 108 -15.35 7.53 -8.99
N ASP A 109 -15.75 8.61 -8.30
CA ASP A 109 -15.40 10.00 -8.60
C ASP A 109 -14.26 10.56 -7.70
N MET A 110 -13.65 9.71 -6.87
CA MET A 110 -12.61 10.11 -5.93
C MET A 110 -11.22 9.87 -6.53
N HIS A 111 -10.33 10.87 -6.43
CA HIS A 111 -8.90 10.77 -6.70
C HIS A 111 -8.15 10.19 -5.48
N HIS A 112 -6.83 10.30 -5.43
CA HIS A 112 -6.03 9.76 -4.33
C HIS A 112 -6.42 10.28 -2.93
N THR A 113 -6.79 11.56 -2.80
CA THR A 113 -7.03 12.20 -1.50
C THR A 113 -8.51 12.22 -1.13
N ILE A 114 -8.87 11.41 -0.12
CA ILE A 114 -10.25 11.31 0.37
C ILE A 114 -10.81 12.64 0.87
N GLN A 115 -9.97 13.53 1.41
CA GLN A 115 -10.40 14.85 1.92
C GLN A 115 -10.93 15.78 0.82
N GLY A 116 -10.53 15.54 -0.43
CA GLY A 116 -10.96 16.32 -1.60
C GLY A 116 -12.25 15.84 -2.24
N SER A 117 -12.83 14.72 -1.79
CA SER A 117 -14.02 14.12 -2.39
C SER A 117 -15.18 14.08 -1.39
N PRO A 118 -16.31 14.77 -1.67
CA PRO A 118 -17.52 14.64 -0.86
C PRO A 118 -18.02 13.19 -0.79
N SER A 119 -18.01 12.47 -1.92
CA SER A 119 -18.37 11.05 -1.99
C SER A 119 -17.42 10.18 -1.15
N GLY A 120 -16.12 10.51 -1.17
CA GLY A 120 -15.10 9.88 -0.35
C GLY A 120 -15.30 10.10 1.15
N LEU A 121 -15.55 11.34 1.56
CA LEU A 121 -15.84 11.69 2.96
C LEU A 121 -17.10 10.98 3.47
N ASN A 122 -18.15 10.88 2.66
CA ASN A 122 -19.34 10.11 3.01
C ASN A 122 -19.03 8.62 3.18
N ALA A 123 -18.22 8.03 2.30
CA ALA A 123 -17.78 6.63 2.45
C ALA A 123 -16.96 6.43 3.74
N LEU A 124 -16.08 7.38 4.08
CA LEU A 124 -15.31 7.35 5.32
C LEU A 124 -16.21 7.45 6.56
N GLU A 125 -17.20 8.35 6.54
CA GLU A 125 -18.16 8.48 7.64
C GLU A 125 -18.95 7.17 7.84
N VAL A 126 -19.44 6.55 6.77
CA VAL A 126 -20.12 5.25 6.84
C VAL A 126 -19.20 4.16 7.39
N ALA A 127 -17.94 4.11 6.94
CA ALA A 127 -16.96 3.14 7.41
C ALA A 127 -16.63 3.30 8.91
N LEU A 128 -16.59 4.53 9.41
CA LEU A 128 -16.31 4.82 10.83
C LEU A 128 -17.54 4.58 11.72
N LEU A 129 -18.74 4.94 11.26
CA LEU A 129 -19.97 4.90 12.05
C LEU A 129 -20.73 3.57 11.93
N GLY A 130 -20.44 2.75 10.91
CA GLY A 130 -21.04 1.43 10.76
C GLY A 130 -20.77 0.54 11.97
N SER A 131 -21.71 -0.35 12.32
CA SER A 131 -21.50 -1.38 13.35
C SER A 131 -20.87 -2.65 12.75
N LEU A 132 -20.27 -3.48 13.60
CA LEU A 132 -19.89 -4.86 13.27
C LEU A 132 -21.13 -5.75 13.10
#